data_AF-A0A7Y1W1I6-F1
#
_entry.id   AF-A0A7Y1W1I6-F1
#
_cell.length_a   1.000
_cell.length_b   1.000
_cell.length_c   1.000
_cell.angle_alpha   90.00
_cell.angle_beta   90.00
_cell.angle_gamma   90.00
#
_symmetry.space_group_name_H-M   'P 1'
#
loop_
_entity.id
_entity.type
_entity.pdbx_description
1 polymer ?
#
loop_
_entity_poly.entity_id
_entity_poly.type
_entity_poly.pdbx_seq_one_letter_code
_entity_poly.pdbx_strand_id
1 'polypeptide(L)'
;MPTLLLTLVVLACVALVLLSRRLLGATGTVDIELDDGQAITSEAGRRLLWVLEEAGIHLAGACGGKGTCGQCRVRIDTGRPPLSQMGAEHINARDAEDGYRLACMVRTWQDMHVVIDAAQRGRRQWICEVSSSRSISPYLKELVLRLPEGERIEFRAGDYVQVAVPPYRLDFADISIDPPFDLHWQKLGLT
;
A
#
# COMPACT_ATOMS: atom_id res chain seq x y z
N MET A 1 -3.37 28.12 -44.56
CA MET A 1 -3.21 26.86 -45.33
C MET A 1 -2.21 25.90 -44.67
N PRO A 2 -0.93 26.23 -44.46
CA PRO A 2 0.03 25.28 -43.86
C PRO A 2 -0.26 24.93 -42.40
N THR A 3 -0.79 25.88 -41.63
CA THR A 3 -1.18 25.68 -40.23
C THR A 3 -2.33 24.67 -40.09
N LEU A 4 -3.35 24.74 -40.97
CA LEU A 4 -4.49 23.82 -40.98
C LEU A 4 -4.06 22.39 -41.30
N LEU A 5 -3.18 22.22 -42.29
CA LEU A 5 -2.60 20.92 -42.65
C LEU A 5 -1.83 20.32 -41.47
N LEU A 6 -0.98 21.12 -40.80
CA LEU A 6 -0.24 20.69 -39.63
C LEU A 6 -1.18 20.23 -38.51
N THR A 7 -2.22 21.00 -38.18
CA THR A 7 -3.21 20.62 -37.15
C THR A 7 -3.94 19.34 -37.48
N LEU A 8 -4.34 19.12 -38.74
CA LEU A 8 -5.02 17.88 -39.16
C LEU A 8 -4.13 16.65 -39.03
N VAL A 9 -2.85 16.77 -39.42
CA VAL A 9 -1.87 15.69 -39.27
C VAL A 9 -1.64 15.38 -37.79
N VAL A 10 -1.47 16.39 -36.94
CA VAL A 10 -1.31 16.19 -35.49
C VAL A 10 -2.55 15.52 -34.88
N LEU A 11 -3.76 15.96 -35.23
CA LEU A 11 -5.00 15.35 -34.76
C LEU A 11 -5.14 13.90 -35.23
N ALA A 12 -4.78 13.60 -36.49
CA ALA A 12 -4.77 12.23 -37.01
C ALA A 12 -3.76 11.33 -36.27
N CYS A 13 -2.55 11.84 -35.99
CA CYS A 13 -1.55 11.12 -35.20
C CYS A 13 -2.03 10.88 -33.77
N VAL A 14 -2.63 11.88 -33.11
CA VAL A 14 -3.21 11.72 -31.76
C VAL A 14 -4.34 10.71 -31.78
N ALA A 15 -5.26 10.78 -32.75
CA ALA A 15 -6.35 9.83 -32.91
C ALA A 15 -5.84 8.40 -33.14
N LEU A 16 -4.81 8.22 -33.97
CA LEU A 16 -4.16 6.94 -34.20
C LEU A 16 -3.51 6.39 -32.92
N VAL A 17 -2.82 7.22 -32.14
CA VAL A 17 -2.22 6.81 -30.86
C VAL A 17 -3.30 6.46 -29.83
N LEU A 18 -4.41 7.20 -29.77
CA LEU A 18 -5.51 6.86 -28.87
C LEU A 18 -6.22 5.58 -29.29
N LEU A 19 -6.43 5.38 -30.59
CA LEU A 19 -7.00 4.15 -31.15
C LEU A 19 -6.09 2.95 -30.90
N SER A 20 -4.78 3.11 -31.10
CA SER A 20 -3.81 2.04 -30.83
C SER A 20 -3.79 1.69 -29.35
N ARG A 21 -3.79 2.67 -28.44
CA ARG A 21 -3.88 2.40 -26.99
C ARG A 21 -5.18 1.74 -26.58
N ARG A 22 -6.29 1.99 -27.28
CA ARG A 22 -7.59 1.36 -27.01
C ARG A 22 -7.68 -0.07 -27.54
N LEU A 23 -7.08 -0.35 -28.70
CA LEU A 23 -7.12 -1.67 -29.34
C LEU A 23 -5.98 -2.60 -28.88
N LEU A 24 -4.80 -2.06 -28.57
CA LEU A 24 -3.58 -2.78 -28.17
C LEU A 24 -3.19 -2.58 -26.71
N GLY A 25 -3.85 -1.66 -26.00
CA GLY A 25 -3.69 -1.57 -24.55
C GLY A 25 -4.15 -2.89 -23.93
N ALA A 26 -3.32 -3.45 -23.05
CA ALA A 26 -3.55 -4.73 -22.38
C ALA A 26 -4.93 -4.73 -21.68
N THR A 27 -5.94 -5.12 -22.44
CA THR A 27 -7.30 -5.36 -22.02
C THR A 27 -7.36 -6.85 -21.78
N GLY A 28 -7.05 -7.23 -20.55
CA GLY A 28 -6.94 -8.63 -20.16
C GLY A 28 -6.91 -8.77 -18.65
N THR A 29 -7.36 -9.92 -18.19
CA THR A 29 -7.06 -10.41 -16.86
C THR A 29 -5.72 -11.11 -16.88
N VAL A 30 -5.00 -11.03 -15.78
CA VAL A 30 -3.77 -11.77 -15.52
C VAL A 30 -3.98 -12.62 -14.28
N ASP A 31 -3.41 -13.82 -14.31
CA ASP A 31 -3.48 -14.77 -13.21
C ASP A 31 -2.19 -14.71 -12.38
N ILE A 32 -2.38 -14.54 -11.08
CA ILE A 32 -1.31 -14.47 -10.10
C ILE A 32 -1.42 -15.72 -9.23
N GLU A 33 -0.50 -16.64 -9.42
CA GLU A 33 -0.41 -17.85 -8.62
C GLU A 33 0.44 -17.57 -7.38
N LEU A 34 -0.08 -17.95 -6.22
CA LEU A 34 0.62 -17.89 -4.95
C LEU A 34 1.20 -19.25 -4.60
N ASP A 35 2.22 -19.23 -3.74
CA ASP A 35 2.97 -20.43 -3.40
C ASP A 35 2.24 -21.40 -2.46
N ASP A 36 1.08 -21.03 -1.92
CA ASP A 36 0.11 -21.93 -1.27
C ASP A 36 -0.91 -22.55 -2.24
N GLY A 37 -0.79 -22.28 -3.54
CA GLY A 37 -1.68 -22.78 -4.59
C GLY A 37 -2.94 -21.95 -4.78
N GLN A 38 -3.12 -20.83 -4.06
CA GLN A 38 -4.19 -19.88 -4.35
C GLN A 38 -3.88 -19.13 -5.66
N ALA A 39 -4.90 -18.99 -6.52
CA ALA A 39 -4.81 -18.17 -7.73
C ALA A 39 -5.68 -16.92 -7.59
N ILE A 40 -5.13 -15.76 -7.95
CA ILE A 40 -5.81 -14.46 -7.93
C ILE A 40 -5.86 -13.92 -9.36
N THR A 41 -7.06 -13.69 -9.86
CA THR A 41 -7.25 -13.03 -11.16
C THR A 41 -7.39 -11.52 -10.95
N SER A 42 -6.58 -10.74 -11.67
CA SER A 42 -6.61 -9.27 -11.61
C SER A 42 -6.63 -8.64 -12.99
N GLU A 43 -7.15 -7.42 -13.11
CA GLU A 43 -6.94 -6.60 -14.30
C GLU A 43 -5.44 -6.34 -14.54
N ALA A 44 -5.03 -6.36 -15.81
CA ALA A 44 -3.66 -6.08 -16.20
C ALA A 44 -3.23 -4.65 -15.82
N GLY A 45 -1.99 -4.50 -15.37
CA GLY A 45 -1.37 -3.21 -15.07
C GLY A 45 -1.65 -2.64 -13.68
N ARG A 46 -2.46 -3.34 -12.86
CA ARG A 46 -2.64 -3.02 -11.44
C ARG A 46 -1.33 -3.24 -10.67
N ARG A 47 -1.23 -2.64 -9.48
CA ARG A 47 -0.05 -2.86 -8.62
C ARG A 47 -0.26 -4.11 -7.79
N LEU A 48 0.76 -4.96 -7.71
CA LEU A 48 0.69 -6.25 -7.01
C LEU A 48 0.27 -6.09 -5.55
N LEU A 49 0.77 -5.06 -4.83
CA LEU A 49 0.35 -4.80 -3.44
C LEU A 49 -1.18 -4.71 -3.29
N TRP A 50 -1.85 -3.91 -4.13
CA TRP A 50 -3.29 -3.69 -4.02
C TRP A 50 -4.09 -4.93 -4.41
N VAL A 51 -3.60 -5.68 -5.39
CA VAL A 51 -4.22 -6.94 -5.81
C VAL A 51 -4.17 -7.98 -4.68
N LEU A 52 -3.03 -8.07 -3.99
CA LEU A 52 -2.88 -8.95 -2.82
C LEU A 52 -3.76 -8.50 -1.66
N GLU A 53 -3.82 -7.20 -1.37
CA GLU A 53 -4.68 -6.66 -0.31
C GLU A 53 -6.16 -6.94 -0.55
N GLU A 54 -6.64 -6.81 -1.79
CA GLU A 54 -8.03 -7.13 -2.16
C GLU A 54 -8.33 -8.62 -2.08
N ALA A 55 -7.33 -9.47 -2.27
CA ALA A 55 -7.41 -10.91 -2.05
C ALA A 55 -7.30 -11.32 -0.57
N GLY A 56 -7.24 -10.35 0.36
CA GLY A 56 -7.13 -10.59 1.80
C GLY A 56 -5.70 -10.85 2.29
N ILE A 57 -4.69 -10.60 1.46
CA ILE A 57 -3.28 -10.79 1.79
C ILE A 57 -2.65 -9.44 2.05
N HIS A 58 -2.53 -9.11 3.33
CA HIS A 58 -1.96 -7.84 3.77
C HIS A 58 -0.45 -7.98 3.96
N LEU A 59 0.32 -7.32 3.08
CA LEU A 59 1.78 -7.25 3.21
C LEU A 59 2.19 -6.16 4.20
N ALA A 60 3.44 -6.23 4.66
CA ALA A 60 4.02 -5.16 5.46
C ALA A 60 4.19 -3.88 4.62
N GLY A 61 3.68 -2.73 5.09
CA GLY A 61 3.89 -1.49 4.36
C GLY A 61 3.48 -0.24 5.10
N ALA A 62 4.42 0.44 5.75
CA ALA A 62 4.15 1.73 6.41
C ALA A 62 4.03 2.92 5.44
N CYS A 63 4.51 2.78 4.20
CA CYS A 63 4.59 3.91 3.25
C CYS A 63 3.36 4.11 2.34
N GLY A 64 2.32 3.25 2.46
CA GLY A 64 1.13 3.33 1.61
C GLY A 64 1.42 3.13 0.11
N GLY A 65 2.34 2.23 -0.22
CA GLY A 65 2.66 1.91 -1.62
C GLY A 65 3.61 2.91 -2.32
N LYS A 66 4.24 3.81 -1.58
CA LYS A 66 5.21 4.78 -2.11
C LYS A 66 6.58 4.18 -2.42
N GLY A 67 6.89 2.97 -1.97
CA GLY A 67 8.16 2.29 -2.25
C GLY A 67 9.35 2.74 -1.41
N THR A 68 9.12 3.46 -0.30
CA THR A 68 10.18 4.07 0.53
C THR A 68 10.48 3.32 1.83
N CYS A 69 9.65 2.34 2.22
CA CYS A 69 9.86 1.57 3.46
C CYS A 69 10.54 0.22 3.26
N GLY A 70 10.60 -0.30 2.01
CA GLY A 70 11.16 -1.62 1.70
C GLY A 70 10.42 -2.84 2.27
N GLN A 71 9.32 -2.64 3.00
CA GLN A 71 8.62 -3.71 3.74
C GLN A 71 7.75 -4.60 2.85
N CYS A 72 7.26 -4.08 1.72
CA CYS A 72 6.35 -4.78 0.79
C CYS A 72 7.09 -5.85 -0.06
N ARG A 73 8.11 -6.51 0.50
CA ARG A 73 9.06 -7.39 -0.21
C ARG A 73 8.42 -8.75 -0.48
N VAL A 74 8.40 -9.16 -1.75
CA VAL A 74 7.91 -10.48 -2.20
C VAL A 74 8.93 -11.09 -3.15
N ARG A 75 8.92 -12.40 -3.33
CA ARG A 75 9.72 -13.08 -4.36
C ARG A 75 8.82 -13.44 -5.54
N ILE A 76 9.30 -13.19 -6.75
CA ILE A 76 8.56 -13.48 -7.99
C ILE A 76 9.39 -14.46 -8.80
N ASP A 77 8.89 -15.69 -8.93
CA ASP A 77 9.62 -16.79 -9.57
C ASP A 77 9.41 -16.76 -11.11
N THR A 78 8.19 -16.47 -11.57
CA THR A 78 7.83 -16.32 -12.99
C THR A 78 7.11 -15.00 -13.24
N GLY A 79 7.17 -14.47 -14.46
CA GLY A 79 6.53 -13.18 -14.79
C GLY A 79 7.20 -11.95 -14.16
N ARG A 80 8.43 -12.11 -13.65
CA ARG A 80 9.18 -11.09 -12.90
C ARG A 80 9.47 -9.83 -13.72
N PRO A 81 9.00 -8.63 -13.28
CA PRO A 81 9.37 -7.38 -13.92
C PRO A 81 10.80 -6.93 -13.55
N PRO A 82 11.38 -5.98 -14.31
CA PRO A 82 12.64 -5.35 -13.93
C PRO A 82 12.55 -4.70 -12.54
N LEU A 83 13.68 -4.64 -11.85
CA LEU A 83 13.76 -3.96 -10.57
C LEU A 83 13.53 -2.46 -10.77
N SER A 84 12.58 -1.88 -10.02
CA SER A 84 12.37 -0.43 -10.04
C SER A 84 13.53 0.30 -9.36
N GLN A 85 13.77 1.56 -9.73
CA GLN A 85 14.80 2.39 -9.09
C GLN A 85 14.62 2.44 -7.56
N MET A 86 13.40 2.68 -7.08
CA MET A 86 13.10 2.66 -5.64
C MET A 86 13.26 1.28 -5.01
N GLY A 87 13.06 0.21 -5.79
CA GLY A 87 13.32 -1.15 -5.34
C GLY A 87 14.81 -1.40 -5.11
N ALA A 88 15.67 -0.83 -5.95
CA ALA A 88 17.12 -0.97 -5.84
C ALA A 88 17.71 -0.30 -4.58
N GLU A 89 16.99 0.63 -3.95
CA GLU A 89 17.38 1.21 -2.66
C GLU A 89 17.20 0.23 -1.49
N HIS A 90 16.32 -0.76 -1.65
CA HIS A 90 15.96 -1.71 -0.60
C HIS A 90 16.33 -3.17 -0.91
N ILE A 91 16.64 -3.48 -2.16
CA ILE A 91 16.90 -4.84 -2.65
C ILE A 91 18.29 -4.86 -3.30
N ASN A 92 19.20 -5.62 -2.69
CA ASN A 92 20.56 -5.79 -3.22
C ASN A 92 20.56 -6.66 -4.50
N ALA A 93 21.69 -6.68 -5.22
CA ALA A 93 21.81 -7.41 -6.48
C ALA A 93 21.49 -8.91 -6.35
N ARG A 94 21.97 -9.57 -5.28
CA ARG A 94 21.72 -10.99 -5.03
C ARG A 94 20.23 -11.28 -4.82
N ASP A 95 19.59 -10.49 -3.96
CA ASP A 95 18.15 -10.59 -3.73
C ASP A 95 17.35 -10.31 -5.02
N ALA A 96 17.81 -9.36 -5.84
CA ALA A 96 17.17 -9.06 -7.11
C ALA A 96 17.27 -10.22 -8.12
N GLU A 97 18.40 -10.94 -8.14
CA GLU A 97 18.63 -12.15 -8.92
C GLU A 97 17.76 -13.32 -8.43
N ASP A 98 17.64 -13.47 -7.10
CA ASP A 98 16.76 -14.44 -6.43
C ASP A 98 15.25 -14.13 -6.62
N GLY A 99 14.91 -13.03 -7.29
CA GLY A 99 13.54 -12.69 -7.66
C GLY A 99 12.80 -11.78 -6.70
N TYR A 100 13.48 -11.23 -5.69
CA TYR A 100 12.86 -10.29 -4.78
C TYR A 100 12.51 -8.97 -5.47
N ARG A 101 11.30 -8.50 -5.21
CA ARG A 101 10.76 -7.22 -5.68
C ARG A 101 9.92 -6.58 -4.58
N LEU A 102 9.69 -5.28 -4.71
CA LEU A 102 8.71 -4.55 -3.90
C LEU A 102 7.34 -4.68 -4.56
N ALA A 103 6.41 -5.41 -3.95
CA ALA A 103 5.05 -5.63 -4.46
C ALA A 103 4.33 -4.30 -4.78
N CYS A 104 4.61 -3.27 -4.00
CA CYS A 104 4.06 -1.94 -4.20
C CYS A 104 4.57 -1.19 -5.45
N MET A 105 5.70 -1.62 -6.02
CA MET A 105 6.28 -1.07 -7.25
C MET A 105 6.13 -1.98 -8.47
N VAL A 106 5.65 -3.21 -8.26
CA VAL A 106 5.40 -4.21 -9.31
C VAL A 106 4.04 -3.95 -9.94
N ARG A 107 3.98 -3.96 -11.28
CA ARG A 107 2.73 -3.95 -12.05
C ARG A 107 2.47 -5.32 -12.67
N THR A 108 1.22 -5.76 -12.62
CA THR A 108 0.76 -7.08 -13.06
C THR A 108 0.37 -7.04 -14.55
N TRP A 109 1.35 -6.96 -15.45
CA TRP A 109 1.09 -6.92 -16.91
C TRP A 109 0.97 -8.30 -17.56
N GLN A 110 1.41 -9.33 -16.87
CA GLN A 110 1.49 -10.71 -17.32
C GLN A 110 1.31 -11.62 -16.11
N ASP A 111 0.99 -12.88 -16.37
CA ASP A 111 0.83 -13.89 -15.33
C ASP A 111 2.14 -14.08 -14.56
N MET A 112 2.03 -14.31 -13.25
CA MET A 112 3.20 -14.40 -12.37
C MET A 112 2.97 -15.35 -11.20
N HIS A 113 4.04 -16.06 -10.83
CA HIS A 113 4.11 -16.84 -9.60
C HIS A 113 4.78 -16.00 -8.50
N VAL A 114 4.05 -15.72 -7.42
CA VAL A 114 4.48 -14.87 -6.31
C VAL A 114 4.59 -15.69 -5.04
N VAL A 115 5.75 -15.63 -4.41
CA VAL A 115 6.05 -16.30 -3.15
C VAL A 115 6.08 -15.26 -2.04
N ILE A 116 5.22 -15.46 -1.03
CA ILE A 116 5.07 -14.56 0.10
C ILE A 116 5.69 -15.21 1.34
N ASP A 117 6.65 -14.53 1.96
CA ASP A 117 7.28 -15.01 3.20
C ASP A 117 6.21 -15.30 4.26
N ALA A 118 6.34 -16.43 4.96
CA ALA A 118 5.45 -16.83 6.05
C ALA A 118 5.35 -15.75 7.13
N ALA A 119 6.43 -14.99 7.37
CA ALA A 119 6.42 -13.86 8.32
C ALA A 119 5.53 -12.68 7.88
N GLN A 120 5.18 -12.61 6.59
CA GLN A 120 4.23 -11.63 6.07
C GLN A 120 2.81 -12.19 5.99
N ARG A 121 2.64 -13.51 5.96
CA ARG A 121 1.33 -14.15 6.02
C ARG A 121 0.76 -14.11 7.43
N GLY A 122 -0.57 -14.03 7.51
CA GLY A 122 -1.30 -14.04 8.79
C GLY A 122 -1.52 -12.67 9.43
N ARG A 123 -1.17 -11.57 8.75
CA ARG A 123 -1.61 -10.24 9.17
C ARG A 123 -3.11 -10.13 8.99
N ARG A 124 -3.81 -9.80 10.08
CA ARG A 124 -5.25 -9.61 10.09
C ARG A 124 -5.56 -8.15 10.40
N GLN A 125 -6.71 -7.70 9.92
CA GLN A 125 -7.27 -6.42 10.29
C GLN A 125 -8.41 -6.65 11.28
N TRP A 126 -8.42 -5.88 12.36
CA TRP A 126 -9.49 -5.90 13.35
C TRP A 126 -10.11 -4.51 13.46
N ILE A 127 -11.41 -4.48 13.70
CA ILE A 127 -12.11 -3.27 14.14
C ILE A 127 -12.11 -3.31 15.66
N CYS A 128 -11.39 -2.38 16.28
CA CYS A 128 -11.24 -2.33 17.73
C CYS A 128 -12.06 -1.19 18.33
N GLU A 129 -12.50 -1.35 19.58
CA GLU A 129 -13.12 -0.28 20.35
C GLU A 129 -12.06 0.48 21.14
N VAL A 130 -12.13 1.83 21.14
CA VAL A 130 -11.25 2.65 21.97
C VAL A 130 -11.72 2.56 23.42
N SER A 131 -11.00 1.83 24.27
CA SER A 131 -11.32 1.71 25.70
C SER A 131 -10.89 2.93 26.50
N SER A 132 -9.76 3.53 26.16
CA SER A 132 -9.32 4.79 26.75
C SER A 132 -8.35 5.54 25.85
N SER A 133 -8.36 6.86 25.96
CA SER A 133 -7.42 7.77 25.30
C SER A 133 -7.03 8.88 26.27
N ARG A 134 -5.96 8.67 27.04
CA ARG A 134 -5.49 9.63 28.06
C ARG A 134 -4.25 10.38 27.61
N SER A 135 -4.09 11.63 28.03
CA SER A 135 -2.86 12.37 27.78
C SER A 135 -1.78 11.97 28.78
N ILE A 136 -0.60 11.59 28.28
CA ILE A 136 0.59 11.28 29.09
C ILE A 136 1.51 12.51 29.15
N SER A 137 1.51 13.30 28.09
CA SER A 137 2.19 14.60 27.99
C SER A 137 1.37 15.52 27.08
N PRO A 138 1.75 16.79 26.89
CA PRO A 138 1.04 17.69 25.97
C PRO A 138 0.91 17.12 24.56
N TYR A 139 1.85 16.32 24.05
CA TYR A 139 1.80 15.83 22.66
C TYR A 139 1.73 14.30 22.55
N LEU A 140 1.58 13.61 23.68
CA LEU A 140 1.56 12.14 23.72
C LEU A 140 0.29 11.65 24.40
N LYS A 141 -0.46 10.81 23.71
CA LYS A 141 -1.60 10.09 24.26
C LYS A 141 -1.33 8.60 24.35
N GLU A 142 -1.80 7.99 25.42
CA GLU A 142 -1.91 6.53 25.50
C GLU A 142 -3.29 6.13 24.98
N LEU A 143 -3.28 5.33 23.91
CA LEU A 143 -4.47 4.76 23.29
C LEU A 143 -4.57 3.28 23.67
N VAL A 144 -5.61 2.91 24.41
CA VAL A 144 -5.90 1.52 24.77
C VAL A 144 -7.07 1.03 23.94
N LEU A 145 -6.82 -0.01 23.15
CA LEU A 145 -7.78 -0.61 22.23
C LEU A 145 -8.26 -1.96 22.78
N ARG A 146 -9.58 -2.18 22.74
CA ARG A 146 -10.20 -3.48 23.01
C ARG A 146 -10.39 -4.21 21.70
N LEU A 147 -9.81 -5.41 21.65
CA LEU A 147 -10.00 -6.33 20.53
C LEU A 147 -11.43 -6.90 20.54
N PRO A 148 -11.97 -7.29 19.38
CA PRO A 148 -13.22 -8.05 19.30
C PRO A 148 -13.23 -9.28 20.20
N GLU A 149 -14.41 -9.70 20.65
CA GLU A 149 -14.54 -10.87 21.51
C GLU A 149 -13.94 -12.13 20.85
N GLY A 150 -13.14 -12.88 21.62
CA GLY A 150 -12.49 -14.10 21.16
C GLY A 150 -11.17 -13.91 20.39
N GLU A 151 -10.83 -12.68 20.01
CA GLU A 151 -9.57 -12.39 19.31
C GLU A 151 -8.41 -12.18 20.30
N ARG A 152 -7.23 -12.70 19.95
CA ARG A 152 -5.97 -12.46 20.66
C ARG A 152 -4.87 -12.20 19.66
N ILE A 153 -4.06 -11.18 19.91
CA ILE A 153 -2.88 -10.88 19.11
C ILE A 153 -1.68 -11.53 19.80
N GLU A 154 -1.05 -12.47 19.11
CA GLU A 154 0.29 -12.91 19.46
C GLU A 154 1.30 -11.91 18.91
N PHE A 155 2.09 -11.31 19.79
CA PHE A 155 3.12 -10.35 19.40
C PHE A 155 4.38 -10.54 20.25
N ARG A 156 5.50 -10.07 19.72
CA ARG A 156 6.79 -9.97 20.43
C ARG A 156 7.04 -8.52 20.81
N ALA A 157 7.76 -8.30 21.91
CA ALA A 157 8.16 -6.96 22.29
C ALA A 157 8.98 -6.31 21.15
N GLY A 158 8.54 -5.13 20.69
CA GLY A 158 9.11 -4.43 19.53
C GLY A 158 8.26 -4.53 18.26
N ASP A 159 7.24 -5.39 18.23
CA ASP A 159 6.26 -5.41 17.15
C ASP A 159 5.41 -4.14 17.16
N TYR A 160 4.79 -3.84 16.01
CA TYR A 160 3.93 -2.69 15.82
C TYR A 160 2.64 -3.09 15.10
N VAL A 161 1.62 -2.26 15.26
CA VAL A 161 0.35 -2.35 14.51
C VAL A 161 0.22 -1.16 13.56
N GLN A 162 -0.56 -1.33 12.51
CA GLN A 162 -0.93 -0.24 11.62
C GLN A 162 -2.38 0.14 11.89
N VAL A 163 -2.62 1.42 12.16
CA VAL A 163 -3.96 1.96 12.39
C VAL A 163 -4.46 2.53 11.07
N ALA A 164 -5.52 1.94 10.51
CA ALA A 164 -6.20 2.48 9.35
C ALA A 164 -7.10 3.64 9.79
N VAL A 165 -6.93 4.80 9.15
CA VAL A 165 -7.69 6.00 9.46
C VAL A 165 -8.60 6.34 8.27
N PRO A 166 -9.93 6.21 8.39
CA PRO A 166 -10.86 6.56 7.31
C PRO A 166 -10.88 8.09 7.10
N PRO A 167 -11.43 8.59 5.98
CA PRO A 167 -11.57 10.02 5.75
C PRO A 167 -12.36 10.70 6.89
N TYR A 168 -11.77 11.75 7.48
CA TYR A 168 -12.36 12.51 8.58
C TYR A 168 -11.94 13.98 8.50
N ARG A 169 -12.66 14.85 9.20
CA ARG A 169 -12.26 16.23 9.51
C ARG A 169 -12.35 16.39 11.02
N LEU A 170 -11.28 16.89 11.62
CA LEU A 170 -11.17 17.14 13.05
C LEU A 170 -10.25 18.36 13.24
N ASP A 171 -10.69 19.33 14.03
CA ASP A 171 -9.86 20.47 14.41
C ASP A 171 -9.13 20.19 15.73
N PHE A 172 -7.96 20.80 15.94
CA PHE A 172 -7.20 20.61 17.18
C PHE A 172 -8.01 21.02 18.42
N ALA A 173 -8.90 22.01 18.28
CA ALA A 173 -9.78 22.47 19.35
C ALA A 173 -10.80 21.40 19.80
N ASP A 174 -11.12 20.44 18.95
CA ASP A 174 -12.04 19.34 19.26
C ASP A 174 -11.33 18.15 19.95
N ILE A 175 -9.99 18.19 20.05
CA ILE A 175 -9.22 17.13 20.70
C ILE A 175 -9.33 17.30 22.22
N SER A 176 -9.90 16.29 22.88
CA SER A 176 -9.94 16.26 24.34
C SER A 176 -8.53 16.13 24.92
N ILE A 177 -8.09 17.09 25.73
CA ILE A 177 -6.80 17.10 26.43
C ILE A 177 -7.02 17.08 27.94
N ASP A 178 -6.30 16.21 28.64
CA ASP A 178 -6.43 16.09 30.08
C ASP A 178 -5.99 17.39 30.79
N PRO A 179 -6.66 17.79 31.90
CA PRO A 179 -6.45 19.08 32.56
C PRO A 179 -5.00 19.52 32.84
N PRO A 180 -4.05 18.65 33.25
CA PRO A 180 -2.68 19.10 33.51
C PRO A 180 -1.94 19.63 32.28
N PHE A 181 -2.41 19.34 31.06
CA PHE A 181 -1.75 19.72 29.81
C PHE A 181 -2.51 20.77 29.00
N ASP A 182 -3.76 21.05 29.34
CA ASP A 182 -4.65 21.97 28.63
C ASP A 182 -4.06 23.39 28.52
N LEU A 183 -3.51 23.91 29.62
CA LEU A 183 -2.83 25.22 29.64
C LEU A 183 -1.70 25.31 28.60
N HIS A 184 -1.03 24.19 28.31
CA HIS A 184 0.05 24.15 27.32
C HIS A 184 -0.51 24.32 25.90
N TRP A 185 -1.66 23.73 25.60
CA TRP A 185 -2.33 23.83 24.30
C TRP A 185 -2.93 25.21 24.08
N GLN A 186 -3.54 25.80 25.11
CA GLN A 186 -4.02 27.19 25.08
C GLN A 186 -2.90 28.18 24.77
N LYS A 187 -1.71 28.00 25.39
CA LYS A 187 -0.54 28.85 25.10
C LYS A 187 -0.06 28.78 23.66
N LEU A 188 -0.32 27.68 22.97
CA LEU A 188 -0.01 27.49 21.56
C LEU A 188 -1.13 27.91 20.61
N GLY A 189 -2.30 28.29 21.15
CA GLY A 189 -3.49 28.61 20.36
C GLY A 189 -4.06 27.40 19.63
N LEU A 190 -3.89 26.19 20.18
CA LEU A 190 -4.41 24.94 19.62
C LEU A 190 -5.82 24.60 20.11
N THR A 191 -6.22 25.22 21.23
CA THR A 191 -7.51 25.12 21.93
C THR A 191 -7.86 26.48 22.52
#